data_AF-A0A1I4A9N8-F1
#
_entry.id   AF-A0A1I4A9N8-F1
#
_cell.length_a   1.000
_cell.length_b   1.000
_cell.length_c   1.000
_cell.angle_alpha   90.00
_cell.angle_beta   90.00
_cell.angle_gamma   90.00
#
_symmetry.space_group_name_H-M   'P 1'
#
loop_
_entity.id
_entity.type
_entity.pdbx_description
1 polymer ?
#
loop_
_entity_poly.entity_id
_entity_poly.type
_entity_poly.pdbx_seq_one_letter_code
_entity_poly.pdbx_strand_id
1 'polypeptide(L)'
;MANEKWPVYGEITGPVVMIGFGSIGRGTLPLIERHFKFDKSRMTVVDPRDTDRKLLDDRGIAFVHEAVTKKNYKKLLKPLLTKGGGQGFCVNLSVDTGSVDLMRFCRELGVLYIDTVVEPWLGFYFDAKADNASRTNYALRETLLEEKRKNPGGATAISTCGANPGMVSWFVKQALLNLAKDLKIDFKEPAQDDRQGWAKLMKKAGVKGIHIAERDTQRTKKPKPMNAFWNTWSVEGFISEGMQPAELGWGTHEKWMPKNGKKHKNGSKAGIFLEQAGANTRVRTWCPTPGAQYGFLVTHNEAISIADFFTVRDKKGEVSYRPTCHYAYHPCNDAVLSLHEIFGATGKAQETFHVLDENELVDGSDELGVLLYGHKKNAYWYGSQLTLDEARALAPYQNATGMQVTSAVLAGMVWALENPQAGIVEADEMDYRRCLEVQLPYLGPVKGYYTDWTPIDGRPGLFAEDIDAKDPWQFRNILVR
;
A
#
# COMPACT_ATOMS: atom_id res chain seq x y z
N MET A 1 -19.70 23.07 -4.63
CA MET A 1 -18.49 22.94 -3.78
C MET A 1 -17.55 24.15 -3.82
N ALA A 2 -17.87 25.26 -4.50
CA ALA A 2 -17.01 26.45 -4.57
C ALA A 2 -16.80 27.23 -3.24
N ASN A 3 -17.37 26.78 -2.12
CA ASN A 3 -17.34 27.46 -0.82
C ASN A 3 -16.74 26.63 0.33
N GLU A 4 -16.23 25.42 0.09
CA GLU A 4 -15.54 24.66 1.14
C GLU A 4 -14.11 25.18 1.32
N LYS A 5 -13.82 25.72 2.50
CA LYS A 5 -12.47 26.14 2.89
C LYS A 5 -11.67 24.91 3.32
N TRP A 6 -10.86 24.39 2.40
CA TRP A 6 -9.88 23.34 2.71
C TRP A 6 -8.69 23.91 3.50
N PRO A 7 -8.16 23.19 4.51
CA PRO A 7 -7.01 23.65 5.27
C PRO A 7 -5.74 23.68 4.41
N VAL A 8 -4.88 24.67 4.65
CA VAL A 8 -3.51 24.66 4.12
C VAL A 8 -2.59 24.17 5.24
N TYR A 9 -1.97 23.01 5.04
CA TYR A 9 -1.21 22.32 6.10
C TYR A 9 0.24 22.81 6.23
N GLY A 10 0.80 23.44 5.20
CA GLY A 10 2.18 23.93 5.27
C GLY A 10 2.63 24.66 4.01
N GLU A 11 3.88 25.10 4.04
CA GLU A 11 4.57 25.72 2.90
C GLU A 11 5.77 24.87 2.48
N ILE A 12 5.83 24.51 1.19
CA ILE A 12 7.00 23.88 0.60
C ILE A 12 7.90 25.00 0.08
N THR A 13 9.01 25.23 0.77
CA THR A 13 9.90 26.37 0.51
C THR A 13 10.83 26.14 -0.69
N GLY A 14 11.10 24.89 -1.04
CA GLY A 14 11.93 24.49 -2.18
C GLY A 14 11.14 24.03 -3.42
N PRO A 15 11.81 23.40 -4.40
CA PRO A 15 11.15 22.83 -5.57
C PRO A 15 10.33 21.59 -5.22
N VAL A 16 9.23 21.38 -5.96
CA VAL A 16 8.42 20.15 -5.91
C VAL A 16 8.70 19.37 -7.19
N VAL A 17 9.32 18.20 -7.07
CA VAL A 17 9.61 17.33 -8.23
C VAL A 17 8.75 16.08 -8.12
N MET A 18 7.82 15.91 -9.04
CA MET A 18 6.99 14.71 -9.14
C MET A 18 7.58 13.79 -10.22
N ILE A 19 7.85 12.54 -9.86
CA ILE A 19 8.31 11.52 -10.81
C ILE A 19 7.13 10.58 -11.08
N GLY A 20 6.69 10.50 -12.32
CA GLY A 20 5.47 9.78 -12.71
C GLY A 20 4.22 10.67 -12.68
N PHE A 21 3.44 10.60 -13.76
CA PHE A 21 2.18 11.34 -13.95
C PHE A 21 1.05 10.45 -14.48
N GLY A 22 1.03 9.19 -14.02
CA GLY A 22 -0.09 8.27 -14.22
C GLY A 22 -1.31 8.61 -13.34
N SER A 23 -2.17 7.63 -13.06
CA SER A 23 -3.40 7.85 -12.26
C SER A 23 -3.15 8.53 -10.91
N ILE A 24 -2.12 8.09 -10.16
CA ILE A 24 -1.82 8.64 -8.84
C ILE A 24 -1.17 10.02 -8.94
N GLY A 25 -0.28 10.26 -9.92
CA GLY A 25 0.31 11.59 -10.14
C GLY A 25 -0.76 12.63 -10.49
N ARG A 26 -1.69 12.28 -11.40
CA ARG A 26 -2.83 13.13 -11.78
C ARG A 26 -3.74 13.44 -10.59
N GLY A 27 -4.04 12.46 -9.75
CA GLY A 27 -4.89 12.64 -8.59
C GLY A 27 -4.19 13.35 -7.40
N THR A 28 -2.87 13.24 -7.27
CA THR A 28 -2.10 13.91 -6.19
C THR A 28 -1.90 15.39 -6.48
N LEU A 29 -1.67 15.78 -7.73
CA LEU A 29 -1.47 17.17 -8.13
C LEU A 29 -2.52 18.15 -7.56
N PRO A 30 -3.84 17.94 -7.73
CA PRO A 30 -4.85 18.85 -7.19
C PRO A 30 -4.87 18.89 -5.65
N LEU A 31 -4.45 17.82 -4.97
CA LEU A 31 -4.34 17.81 -3.51
C LEU A 31 -3.14 18.64 -3.03
N ILE A 32 -2.01 18.57 -3.74
CA ILE A 32 -0.84 19.43 -3.46
C ILE A 32 -1.21 20.90 -3.67
N GLU A 33 -1.83 21.25 -4.81
CA GLU A 33 -2.28 22.62 -5.11
C GLU A 33 -3.28 23.16 -4.07
N ARG A 34 -4.11 22.29 -3.51
CA ARG A 34 -5.13 22.64 -2.52
C ARG A 34 -4.55 22.87 -1.12
N HIS A 35 -3.56 22.08 -0.71
CA HIS A 35 -3.18 21.96 0.70
C HIS A 35 -1.81 22.54 1.06
N PHE A 36 -0.98 22.87 0.07
CA PHE A 36 0.34 23.46 0.32
C PHE A 36 0.46 24.82 -0.35
N LYS A 37 1.12 25.75 0.34
CA LYS A 37 1.71 26.92 -0.33
C LYS A 37 3.01 26.48 -0.97
N PHE A 38 3.17 26.76 -2.26
CA PHE A 38 4.43 26.57 -2.96
C PHE A 38 4.46 27.44 -4.21
N ASP A 39 5.67 27.67 -4.72
CA ASP A 39 5.87 28.37 -5.98
C ASP A 39 5.70 27.40 -7.15
N LYS A 40 4.57 27.52 -7.87
CA LYS A 40 4.25 26.66 -9.02
C LYS A 40 5.33 26.67 -10.11
N SER A 41 6.08 27.77 -10.26
CA SER A 41 7.19 27.86 -11.24
C SER A 41 8.41 26.98 -10.87
N ARG A 42 8.42 26.46 -9.65
CA ARG A 42 9.39 25.50 -9.12
C ARG A 42 8.81 24.10 -8.93
N MET A 43 7.60 23.84 -9.44
CA MET A 43 7.10 22.49 -9.61
C MET A 43 7.54 21.92 -10.96
N THR A 44 7.97 20.67 -10.99
CA THR A 44 8.31 19.96 -12.23
C THR A 44 7.83 18.53 -12.15
N VAL A 45 7.21 18.05 -13.23
CA VAL A 45 6.80 16.66 -13.41
C VAL A 45 7.75 16.00 -14.42
N VAL A 46 8.21 14.79 -14.11
CA VAL A 46 9.07 13.97 -14.97
C VAL A 46 8.35 12.68 -15.30
N ASP A 47 8.00 12.46 -16.57
CA ASP A 47 7.36 11.21 -17.04
C ASP A 47 7.78 10.93 -18.50
N PRO A 48 8.01 9.67 -18.89
CA PRO A 48 8.27 9.29 -20.28
C PRO A 48 7.04 9.30 -21.20
N ARG A 49 5.84 9.57 -20.68
CA ARG A 49 4.58 9.69 -21.42
C ARG A 49 4.02 11.10 -21.25
N ASP A 50 3.57 11.71 -22.34
CA ASP A 50 2.99 13.05 -22.36
C ASP A 50 1.45 13.06 -22.55
N THR A 51 0.79 11.90 -22.44
CA THR A 51 -0.66 11.72 -22.64
C THR A 51 -1.51 12.73 -21.87
N ASP A 52 -1.15 13.00 -20.62
CA ASP A 52 -1.87 13.91 -19.72
C ASP A 52 -1.15 15.26 -19.52
N ARG A 53 -0.13 15.56 -20.33
CA ARG A 53 0.70 16.78 -20.20
C ARG A 53 -0.14 18.06 -20.23
N LYS A 54 -1.27 18.06 -20.94
CA LYS A 54 -2.17 19.21 -21.01
C LYS A 54 -2.61 19.70 -19.61
N LEU A 55 -2.79 18.79 -18.64
CA LEU A 55 -3.11 19.17 -17.27
C LEU A 55 -2.02 20.05 -16.62
N LEU A 56 -0.76 19.85 -17.00
CA LEU A 56 0.38 20.61 -16.51
C LEU A 56 0.53 21.95 -17.24
N ASP A 57 0.41 21.93 -18.57
CA ASP A 57 0.50 23.12 -19.42
C ASP A 57 -0.56 24.16 -19.02
N ASP A 58 -1.81 23.73 -18.78
CA ASP A 58 -2.92 24.59 -18.35
C ASP A 58 -2.67 25.26 -16.97
N ARG A 59 -1.72 24.74 -16.18
CA ARG A 59 -1.31 25.26 -14.86
C ARG A 59 0.02 26.01 -14.90
N GLY A 60 0.72 26.02 -16.04
CA GLY A 60 2.08 26.54 -16.14
C GLY A 60 3.12 25.73 -15.36
N ILE A 61 2.87 24.43 -15.13
CA ILE A 61 3.80 23.52 -14.45
C ILE A 61 4.76 22.91 -15.48
N ALA A 62 6.05 22.88 -15.16
CA ALA A 62 7.06 22.34 -16.07
C ALA A 62 6.91 20.81 -16.21
N PHE A 63 7.06 20.32 -17.45
CA PHE A 63 7.09 18.89 -17.76
C PHE A 63 8.41 18.51 -18.43
N VAL A 64 9.04 17.45 -17.93
CA VAL A 64 10.25 16.86 -18.52
C VAL A 64 9.87 15.50 -19.07
N HIS A 65 9.83 15.41 -20.40
CA HIS A 65 9.48 14.19 -21.13
C HIS A 65 10.68 13.24 -21.20
N GLU A 66 11.02 12.60 -20.07
CA GLU A 66 12.16 11.69 -19.97
C GLU A 66 11.90 10.57 -18.96
N ALA A 67 12.34 9.34 -19.27
CA ALA A 67 12.36 8.25 -18.30
C ALA A 67 13.47 8.46 -17.28
N VAL A 68 13.15 8.35 -15.98
CA VAL A 68 14.18 8.28 -14.94
C VAL A 68 14.79 6.89 -14.94
N THR A 69 16.10 6.79 -15.08
CA THR A 69 16.84 5.53 -15.17
C THR A 69 18.04 5.54 -14.24
N LYS A 70 18.55 4.33 -13.93
CA LYS A 70 19.79 4.17 -13.16
C LYS A 70 20.99 4.96 -13.71
N LYS A 71 21.01 5.23 -15.02
CA LYS A 71 22.11 5.94 -15.70
C LYS A 71 21.99 7.47 -15.64
N ASN A 72 20.77 8.02 -15.66
CA ASN A 72 20.56 9.46 -15.78
C ASN A 72 20.05 10.13 -14.49
N TYR A 73 19.47 9.40 -13.52
CA TYR A 73 18.68 10.01 -12.45
C TYR A 73 19.41 11.12 -11.68
N LYS A 74 20.70 10.95 -11.38
CA LYS A 74 21.49 12.00 -10.71
C LYS A 74 21.64 13.26 -11.57
N LYS A 75 21.97 13.10 -12.85
CA LYS A 75 22.15 14.23 -13.78
C LYS A 75 20.82 14.93 -14.06
N LEU A 76 19.75 14.16 -14.22
CA LEU A 76 18.41 14.63 -14.51
C LEU A 76 17.78 15.34 -13.32
N LEU A 77 17.78 14.70 -12.14
CA LEU A 77 17.00 15.17 -11.00
C LEU A 77 17.73 16.22 -10.16
N LYS A 78 19.08 16.21 -10.08
CA LYS A 78 19.83 17.21 -9.28
C LYS A 78 19.41 18.65 -9.57
N PRO A 79 19.46 19.15 -10.84
CA PRO A 79 19.12 20.54 -11.10
C PRO A 79 17.66 20.87 -10.81
N LEU A 80 16.75 19.90 -10.88
CA LEU A 80 15.33 20.08 -10.56
C LEU A 80 15.11 20.16 -9.05
N LEU A 81 15.69 19.22 -8.31
CA LEU A 81 15.56 19.09 -6.85
C LEU A 81 16.29 20.19 -6.07
N THR A 82 17.28 20.85 -6.69
CA THR A 82 18.02 21.97 -6.08
C THR A 82 17.73 23.31 -6.76
N LYS A 83 16.63 23.42 -7.53
CA LYS A 83 16.26 24.65 -8.22
C LYS A 83 15.84 25.74 -7.22
N GLY A 84 16.63 26.81 -7.13
CA GLY A 84 16.39 27.92 -6.21
C GLY A 84 16.94 27.63 -4.82
N GLY A 85 16.23 28.06 -3.78
CA GLY A 85 16.56 27.78 -2.37
C GLY A 85 15.42 27.06 -1.64
N GLY A 86 15.57 26.89 -0.33
CA GLY A 86 14.60 26.18 0.51
C GLY A 86 14.72 24.66 0.44
N GLN A 87 13.87 23.96 1.20
CA GLN A 87 13.85 22.50 1.24
C GLN A 87 12.91 21.96 0.14
N GLY A 88 13.47 21.21 -0.81
CA GLY A 88 12.70 20.57 -1.86
C GLY A 88 11.89 19.38 -1.36
N PHE A 89 10.94 18.95 -2.19
CA PHE A 89 10.13 17.74 -1.98
C PHE A 89 10.08 16.91 -3.27
N CYS A 90 10.60 15.68 -3.21
CA CYS A 90 10.46 14.68 -4.26
C CYS A 90 9.23 13.80 -3.99
N VAL A 91 8.27 13.80 -4.91
CA VAL A 91 7.05 13.00 -4.84
C VAL A 91 7.12 11.92 -5.92
N ASN A 92 7.54 10.72 -5.53
CA ASN A 92 7.78 9.62 -6.45
C ASN A 92 6.54 8.73 -6.58
N LEU A 93 5.88 8.80 -7.73
CA LEU A 93 4.64 8.10 -8.08
C LEU A 93 4.81 7.34 -9.42
N SER A 94 6.02 6.90 -9.73
CA SER A 94 6.37 6.17 -10.96
C SER A 94 6.52 4.67 -10.75
N VAL A 95 6.58 3.96 -11.87
CA VAL A 95 7.05 2.57 -11.99
C VAL A 95 8.47 2.56 -12.55
N ASP A 96 9.15 1.41 -12.53
CA ASP A 96 10.45 1.17 -13.19
C ASP A 96 11.65 1.98 -12.65
N THR A 97 11.46 2.69 -11.54
CA THR A 97 12.44 3.58 -10.91
C THR A 97 12.91 3.04 -9.56
N GLY A 98 14.22 2.91 -9.34
CA GLY A 98 14.75 2.36 -8.09
C GLY A 98 14.53 3.25 -6.87
N SER A 99 13.49 2.99 -6.08
CA SER A 99 13.06 3.81 -4.93
C SER A 99 14.19 4.07 -3.93
N VAL A 100 14.96 3.03 -3.55
CA VAL A 100 16.05 3.17 -2.57
C VAL A 100 17.17 4.09 -3.06
N ASP A 101 17.50 4.04 -4.35
CA ASP A 101 18.52 4.93 -4.94
C ASP A 101 18.01 6.37 -5.04
N LEU A 102 16.74 6.57 -5.41
CA LEU A 102 16.11 7.88 -5.48
C LEU A 102 15.97 8.53 -4.10
N MET A 103 15.52 7.78 -3.09
CA MET A 103 15.39 8.28 -1.72
C MET A 103 16.76 8.64 -1.13
N ARG A 104 17.79 7.80 -1.35
CA ARG A 104 19.16 8.07 -0.90
C ARG A 104 19.63 9.39 -1.50
N PHE A 105 19.42 9.57 -2.80
CA PHE A 105 19.85 10.77 -3.50
C PHE A 105 19.10 12.03 -3.05
N CYS A 106 17.80 11.96 -2.80
CA CYS A 106 17.05 13.08 -2.23
C CYS A 106 17.59 13.45 -0.84
N ARG A 107 17.86 12.45 0.00
CA ARG A 107 18.44 12.66 1.34
C ARG A 107 19.83 13.28 1.31
N GLU A 108 20.70 12.86 0.38
CA GLU A 108 22.03 13.46 0.15
C GLU A 108 21.92 14.96 -0.20
N LEU A 109 20.82 15.38 -0.83
CA LEU A 109 20.54 16.77 -1.18
C LEU A 109 19.75 17.54 -0.11
N GLY A 110 19.36 16.90 1.00
CA GLY A 110 18.50 17.49 2.03
C GLY A 110 17.02 17.64 1.61
N VAL A 111 16.60 16.98 0.52
CA VAL A 111 15.26 17.03 -0.05
C VAL A 111 14.37 15.96 0.61
N LEU A 112 13.15 16.35 0.96
CA LEU A 112 12.13 15.42 1.44
C LEU A 112 11.73 14.46 0.33
N TYR A 113 11.34 13.24 0.69
CA TYR A 113 10.96 12.21 -0.27
C TYR A 113 9.73 11.44 0.21
N ILE A 114 8.84 11.09 -0.72
CA ILE A 114 7.74 10.16 -0.49
C ILE A 114 7.55 9.26 -1.71
N ASP A 115 7.30 7.98 -1.49
CA ASP A 115 6.80 7.04 -2.50
C ASP A 115 5.66 6.17 -1.96
N THR A 116 5.02 5.40 -2.86
CA THR A 116 3.97 4.45 -2.52
C THR A 116 4.42 2.99 -2.65
N VAL A 117 5.65 2.73 -3.07
CA VAL A 117 6.19 1.39 -3.35
C VAL A 117 7.72 1.37 -3.27
N VAL A 118 8.30 0.24 -2.82
CA VAL A 118 9.74 -0.01 -2.96
C VAL A 118 9.99 -0.60 -4.36
N GLU A 119 10.00 0.28 -5.35
CA GLU A 119 10.14 -0.08 -6.76
C GLU A 119 11.61 -0.37 -7.10
N PRO A 120 11.91 -1.43 -7.85
CA PRO A 120 13.23 -1.66 -8.42
C PRO A 120 13.43 -0.88 -9.72
N TRP A 121 14.68 -0.82 -10.20
CA TRP A 121 14.92 -0.37 -11.58
C TRP A 121 14.33 -1.37 -12.59
N LEU A 122 13.87 -0.85 -13.74
CA LEU A 122 13.38 -1.63 -14.88
C LEU A 122 14.22 -2.89 -15.15
N GLY A 123 13.53 -4.00 -15.38
CA GLY A 123 14.10 -5.31 -15.72
C GLY A 123 14.20 -6.27 -14.54
N PHE A 124 13.99 -5.83 -13.29
CA PHE A 124 14.05 -6.67 -12.11
C PHE A 124 12.93 -7.72 -12.04
N TYR A 125 11.67 -7.32 -12.25
CA TYR A 125 10.50 -8.20 -12.05
C TYR A 125 10.47 -9.41 -12.99
N PHE A 126 11.01 -9.23 -14.19
CA PHE A 126 11.01 -10.22 -15.28
C PHE A 126 12.40 -10.83 -15.53
N ASP A 127 13.34 -10.69 -14.59
CA ASP A 127 14.63 -11.38 -14.68
C ASP A 127 14.44 -12.89 -14.51
N ALA A 128 14.41 -13.61 -15.63
CA ALA A 128 14.25 -15.06 -15.67
C ALA A 128 15.41 -15.84 -15.00
N LYS A 129 16.52 -15.17 -14.66
CA LYS A 129 17.65 -15.77 -13.93
C LYS A 129 17.56 -15.54 -12.42
N ALA A 130 16.68 -14.64 -11.96
CA ALA A 130 16.48 -14.38 -10.55
C ALA A 130 15.70 -15.53 -9.89
N ASP A 131 16.10 -15.91 -8.67
CA ASP A 131 15.31 -16.84 -7.88
C ASP A 131 14.02 -16.18 -7.36
N ASN A 132 13.07 -16.98 -6.89
CA ASN A 132 11.82 -16.42 -6.36
C ASN A 132 12.02 -15.59 -5.09
N ALA A 133 13.00 -15.94 -4.25
CA ALA A 133 13.24 -15.23 -3.00
C ALA A 133 13.79 -13.82 -3.22
N SER A 134 14.58 -13.59 -4.28
CA SER A 134 15.12 -12.28 -4.61
C SER A 134 14.08 -11.36 -5.22
N ARG A 135 13.04 -11.89 -5.86
CA ARG A 135 11.94 -11.13 -6.47
C ARG A 135 10.80 -10.80 -5.51
N THR A 136 10.94 -11.00 -4.20
CA THR A 136 9.85 -10.71 -3.26
C THR A 136 9.89 -9.27 -2.72
N ASN A 137 8.75 -8.75 -2.23
CA ASN A 137 8.73 -7.45 -1.56
C ASN A 137 9.52 -7.48 -0.25
N TYR A 138 9.63 -8.63 0.42
CA TYR A 138 10.56 -8.78 1.54
C TYR A 138 11.99 -8.45 1.13
N ALA A 139 12.48 -8.99 0.00
CA ALA A 139 13.84 -8.72 -0.45
C ALA A 139 14.03 -7.23 -0.82
N LEU A 140 13.07 -6.63 -1.51
CA LEU A 140 13.08 -5.19 -1.81
C LEU A 140 13.08 -4.35 -0.53
N ARG A 141 12.20 -4.65 0.43
CA ARG A 141 12.14 -3.97 1.74
C ARG A 141 13.45 -4.13 2.52
N GLU A 142 14.12 -5.28 2.48
CA GLU A 142 15.40 -5.43 3.19
C GLU A 142 16.49 -4.51 2.63
N THR A 143 16.44 -4.13 1.34
CA THR A 143 17.36 -3.10 0.79
C THR A 143 17.10 -1.71 1.37
N LEU A 144 15.81 -1.35 1.55
CA LEU A 144 15.38 -0.13 2.23
C LEU A 144 15.85 -0.12 3.69
N LEU A 145 15.64 -1.22 4.41
CA LEU A 145 16.04 -1.33 5.81
C LEU A 145 17.56 -1.30 5.97
N GLU A 146 18.31 -1.85 5.02
CA GLU A 146 19.77 -1.74 5.00
C GLU A 146 20.22 -0.29 4.83
N GLU A 147 19.60 0.45 3.91
CA GLU A 147 19.85 1.88 3.71
C GLU A 147 19.55 2.69 4.98
N LYS A 148 18.39 2.43 5.61
CA LYS A 148 18.00 3.05 6.88
C LYS A 148 19.00 2.79 8.01
N ARG A 149 19.50 1.55 8.13
CA ARG A 149 20.51 1.19 9.14
C ARG A 149 21.85 1.86 8.90
N LYS A 150 22.26 2.01 7.64
CA LYS A 150 23.53 2.64 7.25
C LYS A 150 23.50 4.16 7.44
N ASN A 151 22.35 4.79 7.26
CA ASN A 151 22.18 6.23 7.26
C ASN A 151 21.06 6.68 8.21
N PRO A 152 21.23 6.59 9.55
CA PRO A 152 20.21 7.01 10.52
C PRO A 152 20.01 8.54 10.51
N GLY A 153 18.78 9.00 10.80
CA GLY A 153 18.43 10.43 10.85
C GLY A 153 18.50 11.12 9.47
N GLY A 154 18.66 12.44 9.47
CA GLY A 154 18.71 13.26 8.25
C GLY A 154 17.34 13.49 7.60
N ALA A 155 17.34 14.11 6.41
CA ALA A 155 16.12 14.53 5.72
C ALA A 155 15.09 13.39 5.59
N THR A 156 13.84 13.68 5.91
CA THR A 156 12.79 12.67 5.93
C THR A 156 12.52 12.09 4.56
N ALA A 157 12.53 10.76 4.48
CA ALA A 157 12.14 10.00 3.31
C ALA A 157 11.13 8.92 3.75
N ILE A 158 9.89 9.10 3.34
CA ILE A 158 8.80 8.17 3.65
C ILE A 158 8.74 7.13 2.55
N SER A 159 8.89 5.86 2.91
CA SER A 159 8.65 4.76 1.99
C SER A 159 7.22 4.25 2.13
N THR A 160 6.66 3.79 1.02
CA THR A 160 5.45 2.98 0.98
C THR A 160 4.25 3.62 1.67
N CYS A 161 3.96 4.88 1.31
CA CYS A 161 2.89 5.69 1.88
C CYS A 161 1.82 6.06 0.83
N GLY A 162 1.13 5.04 0.35
CA GLY A 162 -0.12 5.12 -0.41
C GLY A 162 -1.32 4.66 0.44
N ALA A 163 -2.32 4.05 -0.18
CA ALA A 163 -3.44 3.47 0.57
C ALA A 163 -2.99 2.18 1.30
N ASN A 164 -2.42 1.26 0.54
CA ASN A 164 -1.87 0.00 0.98
C ASN A 164 -0.74 -0.34 0.01
N PRO A 165 0.54 -0.37 0.44
CA PRO A 165 1.03 0.02 1.75
C PRO A 165 0.81 1.51 2.07
N GLY A 166 0.65 1.84 3.35
CA GLY A 166 0.49 3.22 3.83
C GLY A 166 -0.64 3.39 4.84
N MET A 167 -1.77 3.97 4.41
CA MET A 167 -2.97 4.21 5.25
C MET A 167 -3.39 2.99 6.09
N VAL A 168 -3.29 1.79 5.54
CA VAL A 168 -3.65 0.57 6.26
C VAL A 168 -2.83 0.33 7.53
N SER A 169 -1.57 0.78 7.60
CA SER A 169 -0.79 0.75 8.85
C SER A 169 -1.40 1.66 9.93
N TRP A 170 -1.97 2.80 9.53
CA TRP A 170 -2.68 3.71 10.43
C TRP A 170 -4.01 3.11 10.88
N PHE A 171 -4.71 2.43 9.97
CA PHE A 171 -5.90 1.65 10.31
C PHE A 171 -5.62 0.51 11.28
N VAL A 172 -4.49 -0.21 11.16
CA VAL A 172 -4.14 -1.26 12.13
C VAL A 172 -3.99 -0.68 13.55
N LYS A 173 -3.31 0.47 13.69
CA LYS A 173 -3.18 1.14 14.99
C LYS A 173 -4.54 1.56 15.55
N GLN A 174 -5.37 2.23 14.75
CA GLN A 174 -6.72 2.65 15.17
C GLN A 174 -7.62 1.45 15.51
N ALA A 175 -7.59 0.39 14.70
CA ALA A 175 -8.36 -0.83 14.91
C ALA A 175 -7.94 -1.55 16.19
N LEU A 176 -6.65 -1.60 16.48
CA LEU A 176 -6.13 -2.21 17.70
C LEU A 176 -6.60 -1.46 18.95
N LEU A 177 -6.64 -0.13 18.93
CA LEU A 177 -7.16 0.66 20.05
C LEU A 177 -8.66 0.46 20.24
N ASN A 178 -9.42 0.45 19.16
CA ASN A 178 -10.86 0.16 19.19
C ASN A 178 -11.11 -1.22 19.80
N LEU A 179 -10.39 -2.24 19.31
CA LEU A 179 -10.49 -3.60 19.80
C LEU A 179 -10.09 -3.71 21.27
N ALA A 180 -8.98 -3.09 21.69
CA ALA A 180 -8.54 -3.14 23.08
C ALA A 180 -9.56 -2.51 24.03
N LYS A 181 -10.16 -1.37 23.63
CA LYS A 181 -11.26 -0.74 24.37
C LYS A 181 -12.48 -1.65 24.48
N ASP A 182 -12.91 -2.23 23.36
CA ASP A 182 -14.09 -3.10 23.30
C ASP A 182 -13.90 -4.43 24.06
N LEU A 183 -12.66 -4.93 24.12
CA LEU A 183 -12.26 -6.07 24.94
C LEU A 183 -12.04 -5.70 26.41
N LYS A 184 -12.21 -4.43 26.79
CA LYS A 184 -11.97 -3.90 28.14
C LYS A 184 -10.56 -4.22 28.64
N ILE A 185 -9.59 -4.21 27.74
CA ILE A 185 -8.18 -4.36 28.07
C ILE A 185 -7.70 -3.04 28.67
N ASP A 186 -7.08 -3.09 29.85
CA ASP A 186 -6.38 -1.93 30.39
C ASP A 186 -5.10 -1.67 29.58
N PHE A 187 -4.96 -0.47 29.02
CA PHE A 187 -3.78 -0.06 28.27
C PHE A 187 -3.60 1.46 28.31
N LYS A 188 -2.36 1.91 28.20
CA LYS A 188 -2.02 3.26 27.78
C LYS A 188 -1.68 3.21 26.28
N GLU A 189 -2.22 4.12 25.50
CA GLU A 189 -1.90 4.22 24.07
C GLU A 189 -0.37 4.35 23.91
N PRO A 190 0.29 3.43 23.17
CA PRO A 190 1.73 3.51 22.95
C PRO A 190 2.08 4.77 22.16
N ALA A 191 3.21 5.39 22.49
CA ALA A 191 3.72 6.54 21.76
C ALA A 191 4.12 6.15 20.32
N GLN A 192 4.31 7.15 19.46
CA GLN A 192 4.68 6.94 18.06
C GLN A 192 5.99 6.14 17.93
N ASP A 193 6.98 6.43 18.77
CA ASP A 193 8.29 5.79 18.84
C ASP A 193 8.29 4.48 19.67
N ASP A 194 7.19 4.16 20.35
CA ASP A 194 7.06 2.95 21.18
C ASP A 194 6.54 1.75 20.39
N ARG A 195 7.33 1.30 19.42
CA ARG A 195 7.04 0.07 18.65
C ARG A 195 6.79 -1.14 19.57
N GLN A 196 7.55 -1.26 20.66
CA GLN A 196 7.40 -2.39 21.58
C GLN A 196 6.05 -2.36 22.31
N GLY A 197 5.58 -1.18 22.72
CA GLY A 197 4.26 -1.00 23.31
C GLY A 197 3.15 -1.41 22.35
N TRP A 198 3.24 -1.00 21.08
CA TRP A 198 2.30 -1.43 20.03
C TRP A 198 2.27 -2.95 19.85
N ALA A 199 3.45 -3.59 19.70
CA ALA A 199 3.57 -5.04 19.57
C ALA A 199 3.00 -5.79 20.79
N LYS A 200 3.28 -5.31 22.01
CA LYS A 200 2.76 -5.89 23.26
C LYS A 200 1.25 -5.72 23.38
N LEU A 201 0.69 -4.58 22.97
CA LEU A 201 -0.75 -4.35 22.97
C LEU A 201 -1.45 -5.31 22.00
N MET A 202 -0.90 -5.50 20.80
CA MET A 202 -1.47 -6.44 19.83
C MET A 202 -1.45 -7.89 20.33
N LYS A 203 -0.34 -8.31 20.94
CA LYS A 203 -0.23 -9.61 21.64
C LYS A 203 -1.29 -9.74 22.74
N LYS A 204 -1.46 -8.69 23.57
CA LYS A 204 -2.42 -8.67 24.69
C LYS A 204 -3.86 -8.72 24.21
N ALA A 205 -4.17 -8.09 23.07
CA ALA A 205 -5.47 -8.14 22.41
C ALA A 205 -5.79 -9.53 21.81
N GLY A 206 -4.78 -10.40 21.69
CA GLY A 206 -4.96 -11.77 21.18
C GLY A 206 -5.19 -11.83 19.68
N VAL A 207 -4.74 -10.81 18.93
CA VAL A 207 -4.81 -10.82 17.46
C VAL A 207 -3.85 -11.89 16.95
N LYS A 208 -4.33 -12.81 16.13
CA LYS A 208 -3.52 -13.86 15.50
C LYS A 208 -2.97 -13.43 14.16
N GLY A 209 -3.75 -12.65 13.42
CA GLY A 209 -3.33 -12.08 12.16
C GLY A 209 -4.25 -10.97 11.67
N ILE A 210 -3.89 -10.46 10.51
CA ILE A 210 -4.46 -9.30 9.85
C ILE A 210 -4.56 -9.62 8.37
N HIS A 211 -5.74 -9.49 7.77
CA HIS A 211 -5.82 -9.30 6.33
C HIS A 211 -5.85 -7.81 6.03
N ILE A 212 -5.11 -7.37 5.03
CA ILE A 212 -5.50 -6.18 4.28
C ILE A 212 -6.68 -6.63 3.42
N ALA A 213 -7.89 -6.31 3.85
CA ALA A 213 -9.11 -6.88 3.31
C ALA A 213 -9.80 -5.82 2.48
N GLU A 214 -9.78 -6.04 1.17
CA GLU A 214 -10.24 -5.06 0.19
C GLU A 214 -11.25 -5.64 -0.77
N ARG A 215 -12.25 -4.82 -1.10
CA ARG A 215 -13.21 -5.08 -2.15
C ARG A 215 -13.44 -3.83 -2.98
N ASP A 216 -12.91 -3.82 -4.18
CA ASP A 216 -13.26 -2.83 -5.20
C ASP A 216 -14.53 -3.29 -5.94
N THR A 217 -15.56 -2.45 -5.90
CA THR A 217 -16.85 -2.67 -6.58
C THR A 217 -17.09 -1.69 -7.72
N GLN A 218 -16.11 -0.87 -8.07
CA GLN A 218 -16.23 0.08 -9.17
C GLN A 218 -16.47 -0.64 -10.50
N ARG A 219 -17.43 -0.14 -11.27
CA ARG A 219 -17.85 -0.76 -12.54
C ARG A 219 -17.81 0.24 -13.67
N THR A 220 -17.28 -0.20 -14.80
CA THR A 220 -17.24 0.55 -16.05
C THR A 220 -18.60 0.66 -16.75
N LYS A 221 -18.75 1.70 -17.58
CA LYS A 221 -19.88 1.90 -18.50
C LYS A 221 -19.89 0.92 -19.67
N LYS A 222 -18.73 0.35 -20.04
CA LYS A 222 -18.57 -0.54 -21.20
C LYS A 222 -17.93 -1.84 -20.76
N PRO A 223 -18.41 -3.02 -21.19
CA PRO A 223 -17.80 -4.28 -20.77
C PRO A 223 -16.33 -4.36 -21.14
N LYS A 224 -15.52 -5.03 -20.31
CA LYS A 224 -14.12 -5.32 -20.56
C LYS A 224 -13.92 -5.96 -21.97
N PRO A 225 -13.08 -5.38 -22.84
CA PRO A 225 -12.70 -6.00 -24.11
C PRO A 225 -11.88 -7.28 -23.92
N MET A 226 -11.97 -8.19 -24.89
CA MET A 226 -11.05 -9.33 -24.98
C MET A 226 -9.63 -8.82 -25.27
N ASN A 227 -8.61 -9.48 -24.71
CA ASN A 227 -7.20 -9.12 -24.87
C ASN A 227 -6.86 -7.69 -24.41
N ALA A 228 -7.57 -7.19 -23.40
CA ALA A 228 -7.27 -5.94 -22.69
C ALA A 228 -7.32 -6.17 -21.18
N PHE A 229 -6.32 -5.67 -20.46
CA PHE A 229 -6.30 -5.67 -18.99
C PHE A 229 -6.86 -4.34 -18.50
N TRP A 230 -7.99 -4.39 -17.79
CA TRP A 230 -8.65 -3.22 -17.23
C TRP A 230 -8.55 -3.24 -15.71
N ASN A 231 -8.17 -2.12 -15.11
CA ASN A 231 -8.06 -1.97 -13.67
C ASN A 231 -8.39 -0.54 -13.24
N THR A 232 -8.66 -0.32 -11.95
CA THR A 232 -8.93 1.01 -11.38
C THR A 232 -7.66 1.78 -11.01
N TRP A 233 -6.50 1.10 -11.04
CA TRP A 233 -5.18 1.69 -10.85
C TRP A 233 -4.15 0.99 -11.76
N SER A 234 -2.86 1.33 -11.62
CA SER A 234 -1.76 0.90 -12.51
C SER A 234 -1.85 -0.58 -12.92
N VAL A 235 -2.09 -0.83 -14.20
CA VAL A 235 -2.09 -2.20 -14.76
C VAL A 235 -0.69 -2.79 -14.75
N GLU A 236 0.34 -2.00 -15.11
CA GLU A 236 1.73 -2.44 -15.12
C GLU A 236 2.21 -2.81 -13.71
N GLY A 237 1.84 -1.98 -12.72
CA GLY A 237 2.10 -2.26 -11.31
C GLY A 237 1.42 -3.55 -10.87
N PHE A 238 0.11 -3.66 -11.11
CA PHE A 238 -0.69 -4.82 -10.67
C PHE A 238 -0.24 -6.14 -11.31
N ILE A 239 0.14 -6.13 -12.59
CA ILE A 239 0.71 -7.33 -13.25
C ILE A 239 2.05 -7.68 -12.61
N SER A 240 2.93 -6.69 -12.37
CA SER A 240 4.26 -6.93 -11.80
C SER A 240 4.17 -7.56 -10.41
N GLU A 241 3.40 -6.99 -9.49
CA GLU A 241 3.18 -7.56 -8.15
C GLU A 241 2.37 -8.85 -8.19
N GLY A 242 1.42 -8.97 -9.12
CA GLY A 242 0.59 -10.15 -9.28
C GLY A 242 1.38 -11.38 -9.74
N MET A 243 2.45 -11.15 -10.51
CA MET A 243 3.38 -12.17 -11.00
C MET A 243 4.55 -12.44 -10.04
N GLN A 244 4.78 -11.58 -9.05
CA GLN A 244 5.68 -11.88 -7.96
C GLN A 244 5.14 -13.05 -7.10
N PRO A 245 6.01 -13.73 -6.34
CA PRO A 245 5.59 -14.76 -5.40
C PRO A 245 4.51 -14.26 -4.45
N ALA A 246 3.51 -15.09 -4.19
CA ALA A 246 2.52 -14.84 -3.14
C ALA A 246 3.27 -14.72 -1.80
N GLU A 247 3.08 -13.63 -1.06
CA GLU A 247 3.93 -13.30 0.09
C GLU A 247 3.12 -12.78 1.28
N LEU A 248 3.55 -13.16 2.47
CA LEU A 248 2.84 -12.86 3.71
C LEU A 248 3.79 -12.77 4.90
N GLY A 249 3.48 -11.84 5.81
CA GLY A 249 3.98 -11.86 7.19
C GLY A 249 3.50 -13.13 7.89
N TRP A 250 4.41 -13.83 8.57
CA TRP A 250 4.15 -15.16 9.10
C TRP A 250 4.00 -15.17 10.62
N GLY A 251 2.77 -15.37 11.09
CA GLY A 251 2.45 -15.30 12.50
C GLY A 251 2.99 -16.47 13.31
N THR A 252 3.28 -16.22 14.59
CA THR A 252 3.75 -17.26 15.53
C THR A 252 2.68 -18.31 15.86
N HIS A 253 1.42 -18.04 15.53
CA HIS A 253 0.30 -18.95 15.79
C HIS A 253 0.15 -20.03 14.72
N GLU A 254 0.74 -19.83 13.53
CA GLU A 254 0.61 -20.73 12.39
C GLU A 254 1.35 -22.05 12.63
N LYS A 255 0.64 -23.17 12.41
CA LYS A 255 1.17 -24.53 12.62
C LYS A 255 1.38 -25.31 11.34
N TRP A 256 0.97 -24.74 10.21
CA TRP A 256 1.03 -25.38 8.91
C TRP A 256 1.40 -24.36 7.84
N MET A 257 2.21 -24.79 6.88
CA MET A 257 2.61 -24.03 5.70
C MET A 257 2.50 -24.97 4.49
N PRO A 258 2.08 -24.50 3.30
CA PRO A 258 2.07 -25.33 2.09
C PRO A 258 3.47 -25.83 1.73
N LYS A 259 3.55 -26.95 1.00
CA LYS A 259 4.84 -27.58 0.63
C LYS A 259 5.76 -26.66 -0.18
N ASN A 260 5.19 -25.76 -0.98
CA ASN A 260 5.91 -24.76 -1.77
C ASN A 260 6.11 -23.42 -1.01
N GLY A 261 5.76 -23.35 0.27
CA GLY A 261 6.08 -22.21 1.13
C GLY A 261 7.55 -22.21 1.56
N LYS A 262 8.19 -21.05 1.52
CA LYS A 262 9.61 -20.86 1.83
C LYS A 262 9.80 -19.74 2.84
N LYS A 263 10.77 -19.93 3.73
CA LYS A 263 11.21 -18.92 4.71
C LYS A 263 12.45 -18.19 4.19
N HIS A 264 12.60 -16.93 4.56
CA HIS A 264 13.83 -16.18 4.29
C HIS A 264 14.96 -16.57 5.25
N LYS A 265 16.19 -16.65 4.73
CA LYS A 265 17.39 -16.99 5.52
C LYS A 265 17.94 -15.79 6.30
N ASN A 266 17.77 -14.58 5.76
CA ASN A 266 18.35 -13.31 6.24
C ASN A 266 17.25 -12.26 6.45
N GLY A 267 17.58 -11.13 7.07
CA GLY A 267 16.68 -10.00 7.32
C GLY A 267 15.85 -10.13 8.61
N SER A 268 14.72 -9.42 8.68
CA SER A 268 13.76 -9.42 9.80
C SER A 268 13.16 -10.81 10.12
N LYS A 269 13.15 -11.69 9.12
CA LYS A 269 12.50 -13.01 9.10
C LYS A 269 11.02 -12.93 9.45
N ALA A 270 10.39 -11.82 9.08
CA ALA A 270 8.98 -11.54 9.35
C ALA A 270 8.02 -12.27 8.42
N GLY A 271 8.45 -12.61 7.20
CA GLY A 271 7.59 -13.23 6.19
C GLY A 271 7.99 -14.62 5.72
N ILE A 272 7.09 -15.18 4.92
CA ILE A 272 7.32 -16.31 4.01
C ILE A 272 6.81 -15.93 2.62
N PHE A 273 7.22 -16.67 1.60
CA PHE A 273 6.64 -16.59 0.27
C PHE A 273 6.27 -18.00 -0.24
N LEU A 274 5.34 -18.06 -1.17
CA LEU A 274 4.96 -19.28 -1.87
C LEU A 274 5.57 -19.26 -3.26
N GLU A 275 6.09 -20.38 -3.74
CA GLU A 275 6.63 -20.51 -5.11
C GLU A 275 5.49 -20.60 -6.14
N GLN A 276 4.63 -19.58 -6.18
CA GLN A 276 3.50 -19.39 -7.09
C GLN A 276 3.11 -17.90 -7.15
N ALA A 277 2.52 -17.45 -8.25
CA ALA A 277 2.13 -16.06 -8.46
C ALA A 277 1.02 -15.61 -7.47
N GLY A 278 1.18 -14.43 -6.89
CA GLY A 278 0.24 -13.87 -5.90
C GLY A 278 -1.17 -13.66 -6.46
N ALA A 279 -1.28 -13.10 -7.67
CA ALA A 279 -2.56 -12.85 -8.33
C ALA A 279 -3.26 -14.12 -8.84
N ASN A 280 -2.62 -15.29 -8.76
CA ASN A 280 -3.25 -16.59 -9.00
C ASN A 280 -3.35 -17.44 -7.72
N THR A 281 -3.12 -16.82 -6.56
CA THR A 281 -3.24 -17.46 -5.25
C THR A 281 -4.44 -16.88 -4.54
N ARG A 282 -5.44 -17.72 -4.22
CA ARG A 282 -6.67 -17.26 -3.57
C ARG A 282 -6.65 -17.55 -2.08
N VAL A 283 -7.19 -16.62 -1.31
CA VAL A 283 -7.46 -16.74 0.13
C VAL A 283 -8.91 -16.44 0.43
N ARG A 284 -9.45 -17.09 1.47
CA ARG A 284 -10.77 -16.78 2.03
C ARG A 284 -10.63 -15.58 2.96
N THR A 285 -11.42 -14.54 2.72
CA THR A 285 -11.44 -13.32 3.53
C THR A 285 -12.86 -12.77 3.66
N TRP A 286 -12.99 -11.62 4.29
CA TRP A 286 -14.27 -10.98 4.55
C TRP A 286 -14.13 -9.45 4.53
N CYS A 287 -15.09 -8.76 3.92
CA CYS A 287 -15.27 -7.32 4.02
C CYS A 287 -16.75 -7.00 4.37
N PRO A 288 -17.06 -5.83 4.96
CA PRO A 288 -18.40 -5.48 5.41
C PRO A 288 -19.50 -5.56 4.34
N THR A 289 -19.22 -5.07 3.14
CA THR A 289 -20.22 -4.98 2.06
C THR A 289 -20.56 -6.35 1.46
N PRO A 290 -19.59 -7.16 0.98
CA PRO A 290 -19.88 -8.46 0.38
C PRO A 290 -20.04 -9.59 1.40
N GLY A 291 -19.57 -9.40 2.64
CA GLY A 291 -19.35 -10.50 3.56
C GLY A 291 -18.17 -11.38 3.13
N ALA A 292 -18.37 -12.70 3.18
CA ALA A 292 -17.33 -13.67 2.80
C ALA A 292 -16.99 -13.57 1.31
N GLN A 293 -15.71 -13.54 0.98
CA GLN A 293 -15.23 -13.48 -0.40
C GLN A 293 -13.89 -14.19 -0.58
N TYR A 294 -13.50 -14.40 -1.84
CA TYR A 294 -12.11 -14.65 -2.16
C TYR A 294 -11.36 -13.33 -2.34
N GLY A 295 -10.13 -13.29 -1.85
CA GLY A 295 -9.13 -12.30 -2.24
C GLY A 295 -7.92 -13.00 -2.86
N PHE A 296 -7.17 -12.27 -3.67
CA PHE A 296 -5.86 -12.70 -4.15
C PHE A 296 -4.78 -12.38 -3.11
N LEU A 297 -3.85 -13.31 -2.90
CA LEU A 297 -2.68 -13.15 -2.01
C LEU A 297 -1.54 -12.51 -2.81
N VAL A 298 -1.79 -11.29 -3.28
CA VAL A 298 -0.77 -10.48 -3.95
C VAL A 298 0.24 -10.02 -2.91
N THR A 299 1.53 -10.03 -3.27
CA THR A 299 2.57 -9.55 -2.37
C THR A 299 2.44 -8.04 -2.18
N HIS A 300 2.70 -7.56 -0.97
CA HIS A 300 2.63 -6.13 -0.65
C HIS A 300 3.61 -5.82 0.49
N ASN A 301 4.13 -4.59 0.56
CA ASN A 301 5.14 -4.23 1.55
C ASN A 301 4.63 -4.34 2.99
N GLU A 302 3.39 -3.91 3.23
CA GLU A 302 2.76 -3.90 4.55
C GLU A 302 2.44 -5.30 5.08
N ALA A 303 2.34 -6.30 4.21
CA ALA A 303 2.28 -7.70 4.62
C ALA A 303 3.51 -8.07 5.48
N ILE A 304 4.67 -7.49 5.13
CA ILE A 304 5.92 -7.70 5.86
C ILE A 304 6.12 -6.63 6.94
N SER A 305 5.93 -5.34 6.63
CA SER A 305 6.24 -4.25 7.54
C SER A 305 5.36 -4.28 8.80
N ILE A 306 4.05 -4.52 8.67
CA ILE A 306 3.13 -4.64 9.81
C ILE A 306 3.50 -5.85 10.67
N ALA A 307 3.76 -7.01 10.07
CA ALA A 307 4.15 -8.20 10.81
C ALA A 307 5.48 -7.99 11.57
N ASP A 308 6.46 -7.34 10.95
CA ASP A 308 7.73 -6.97 11.59
C ASP A 308 7.51 -5.94 12.72
N PHE A 309 6.73 -4.89 12.46
CA PHE A 309 6.45 -3.81 13.42
C PHE A 309 5.80 -4.35 14.71
N PHE A 310 4.83 -5.26 14.59
CA PHE A 310 4.13 -5.86 15.72
C PHE A 310 4.81 -7.12 16.28
N THR A 311 6.08 -7.38 15.95
CA THR A 311 6.84 -8.51 16.49
C THR A 311 7.29 -8.25 17.94
N VAL A 312 6.97 -9.16 18.86
CA VAL A 312 7.50 -9.15 20.24
C VAL A 312 8.59 -10.20 20.38
N ARG A 313 9.78 -9.76 20.80
CA ARG A 313 10.89 -10.65 21.14
C ARG A 313 10.99 -10.82 22.67
N ASP A 314 11.38 -12.02 23.10
CA ASP A 314 11.67 -12.28 24.50
C ASP A 314 13.05 -11.72 24.91
N LYS A 315 13.45 -11.93 26.17
CA LYS A 315 14.75 -11.47 26.68
C LYS A 315 15.95 -12.11 25.99
N LYS A 316 15.78 -13.24 25.31
CA LYS A 316 16.84 -13.94 24.56
C LYS A 316 16.88 -13.49 23.09
N GLY A 317 15.97 -12.61 22.67
CA GLY A 317 15.85 -12.14 21.28
C GLY A 317 14.95 -13.02 20.40
N GLU A 318 14.38 -14.09 20.96
CA GLU A 318 13.53 -15.03 20.24
C GLU A 318 12.13 -14.45 20.02
N VAL A 319 11.53 -14.73 18.87
CA VAL A 319 10.20 -14.22 18.52
C VAL A 319 9.15 -14.95 19.36
N SER A 320 8.52 -14.22 20.28
CA SER A 320 7.49 -14.73 21.18
C SER A 320 6.05 -14.44 20.72
N TYR A 321 5.91 -13.50 19.77
CA TYR A 321 4.65 -13.15 19.14
C TYR A 321 4.91 -12.41 17.83
N ARG A 322 4.12 -12.73 16.82
CA ARG A 322 3.99 -12.00 15.57
C ARG A 322 2.61 -12.31 14.96
N PRO A 323 1.88 -11.33 14.40
CA PRO A 323 0.67 -11.61 13.63
C PRO A 323 1.01 -12.15 12.23
N THR A 324 0.16 -13.02 11.69
CA THR A 324 0.12 -13.24 10.23
C THR A 324 -0.39 -11.95 9.58
N CYS A 325 0.19 -11.50 8.47
CA CYS A 325 -0.29 -10.32 7.76
C CYS A 325 -0.18 -10.53 6.25
N HIS A 326 -1.25 -10.36 5.50
CA HIS A 326 -1.19 -10.38 4.04
C HIS A 326 -2.37 -9.69 3.39
N TYR A 327 -2.21 -9.40 2.10
CA TYR A 327 -3.28 -8.89 1.27
C TYR A 327 -4.30 -10.00 0.98
N ALA A 328 -5.57 -9.64 0.97
CA ALA A 328 -6.67 -10.46 0.51
C ALA A 328 -7.52 -9.60 -0.43
N TYR A 329 -6.98 -9.37 -1.63
CA TYR A 329 -7.47 -8.37 -2.57
C TYR A 329 -8.56 -8.93 -3.49
N HIS A 330 -9.77 -8.40 -3.41
CA HIS A 330 -10.75 -8.58 -4.46
C HIS A 330 -10.80 -7.30 -5.31
N PRO A 331 -10.09 -7.25 -6.46
CA PRO A 331 -10.12 -6.08 -7.33
C PRO A 331 -11.49 -5.92 -8.00
N CYS A 332 -11.65 -4.85 -8.78
CA CYS A 332 -12.88 -4.66 -9.55
C CYS A 332 -13.17 -5.87 -10.45
N ASN A 333 -14.43 -6.11 -10.79
CA ASN A 333 -14.83 -7.30 -11.55
C ASN A 333 -14.07 -7.44 -12.88
N ASP A 334 -13.77 -6.33 -13.55
CA ASP A 334 -13.01 -6.35 -14.82
C ASP A 334 -11.54 -6.72 -14.61
N ALA A 335 -10.93 -6.34 -13.48
CA ALA A 335 -9.59 -6.78 -13.12
C ALA A 335 -9.58 -8.26 -12.73
N VAL A 336 -10.63 -8.79 -12.07
CA VAL A 336 -10.79 -10.24 -11.86
C VAL A 336 -10.82 -10.99 -13.21
N LEU A 337 -11.60 -10.50 -14.19
CA LEU A 337 -11.65 -11.07 -15.53
C LEU A 337 -10.30 -10.93 -16.28
N SER A 338 -9.60 -9.82 -16.07
CA SER A 338 -8.27 -9.58 -16.64
C SER A 338 -7.22 -10.55 -16.10
N LEU A 339 -7.27 -10.84 -14.79
CA LEU A 339 -6.43 -11.87 -14.15
C LEU A 339 -6.79 -13.27 -14.62
N HIS A 340 -8.08 -13.57 -14.79
CA HIS A 340 -8.49 -14.86 -15.35
C HIS A 340 -7.93 -15.06 -16.77
N GLU A 341 -7.98 -14.03 -17.61
CA GLU A 341 -7.47 -14.05 -18.98
C GLU A 341 -5.93 -14.20 -19.02
N ILE A 342 -5.17 -13.40 -18.27
CA ILE A 342 -3.70 -13.47 -18.27
C ILE A 342 -3.19 -14.84 -17.80
N PHE A 343 -3.77 -15.43 -16.75
CA PHE A 343 -3.36 -16.73 -16.25
C PHE A 343 -3.87 -17.88 -17.13
N GLY A 344 -5.04 -17.73 -17.76
CA GLY A 344 -5.51 -18.65 -18.81
C GLY A 344 -4.57 -18.67 -20.03
N ALA A 345 -3.94 -17.53 -20.33
CA ALA A 345 -2.91 -17.38 -21.35
C ALA A 345 -1.48 -17.68 -20.84
N THR A 346 -1.35 -18.47 -19.77
CA THR A 346 -0.04 -18.90 -19.19
C THR A 346 0.86 -17.74 -18.75
N GLY A 347 0.26 -16.63 -18.31
CA GLY A 347 0.98 -15.45 -17.84
C GLY A 347 1.38 -14.47 -18.95
N LYS A 348 0.95 -14.70 -20.20
CA LYS A 348 1.15 -13.73 -21.28
C LYS A 348 0.23 -12.53 -21.06
N ALA A 349 0.81 -11.37 -20.80
CA ALA A 349 0.08 -10.11 -20.68
C ALA A 349 -0.71 -9.78 -21.96
N GLN A 350 -1.87 -9.16 -21.76
CA GLN A 350 -2.71 -8.62 -22.82
C GLN A 350 -2.00 -7.51 -23.61
N GLU A 351 -2.46 -7.24 -24.83
CA GLU A 351 -1.87 -6.19 -25.68
C GLU A 351 -2.22 -4.77 -25.24
N THR A 352 -3.39 -4.59 -24.62
CA THR A 352 -3.87 -3.28 -24.17
C THR A 352 -3.96 -3.23 -22.66
N PHE A 353 -3.33 -2.22 -22.06
CA PHE A 353 -3.48 -1.89 -20.64
C PHE A 353 -4.32 -0.62 -20.51
N HIS A 354 -5.36 -0.68 -19.68
CA HIS A 354 -6.29 0.44 -19.49
C HIS A 354 -6.55 0.67 -18.00
N VAL A 355 -6.23 1.87 -17.53
CA VAL A 355 -6.58 2.32 -16.18
C VAL A 355 -7.88 3.11 -16.29
N LEU A 356 -8.93 2.62 -15.65
CA LEU A 356 -10.27 3.19 -15.68
C LEU A 356 -10.31 4.57 -15.04
N ASP A 357 -10.60 5.59 -15.83
CA ASP A 357 -10.80 6.95 -15.35
C ASP A 357 -12.16 7.08 -14.64
N GLU A 358 -12.33 8.08 -13.78
CA GLU A 358 -13.56 8.26 -13.01
C GLU A 358 -14.77 8.41 -13.93
N ASN A 359 -14.60 9.07 -15.08
CA ASN A 359 -15.68 9.34 -16.01
C ASN A 359 -16.08 8.11 -16.84
N GLU A 360 -15.30 7.03 -16.82
CA GLU A 360 -15.61 5.75 -17.47
C GLU A 360 -16.43 4.84 -16.56
N LEU A 361 -16.44 5.12 -15.26
CA LEU A 361 -17.13 4.34 -14.26
C LEU A 361 -18.59 4.79 -14.08
N VAL A 362 -19.47 3.84 -13.78
CA VAL A 362 -20.91 4.06 -13.51
C VAL A 362 -21.14 4.35 -12.04
N ASP A 363 -20.68 3.42 -11.19
CA ASP A 363 -20.90 3.41 -9.74
C ASP A 363 -19.84 2.54 -9.04
N GLY A 364 -20.06 2.30 -7.76
CA GLY A 364 -19.25 1.44 -6.90
C GLY A 364 -18.42 2.22 -5.89
N SER A 365 -17.67 1.47 -5.11
CA SER A 365 -16.80 1.94 -4.05
C SER A 365 -15.53 1.12 -3.99
N ASP A 366 -14.50 1.71 -3.41
CA ASP A 366 -13.32 0.98 -2.95
C ASP A 366 -13.42 0.78 -1.43
N GLU A 367 -13.78 -0.45 -1.03
CA GLU A 367 -13.86 -0.84 0.38
C GLU A 367 -12.52 -1.43 0.82
N LEU A 368 -11.64 -0.56 1.35
CA LEU A 368 -10.30 -0.89 1.80
C LEU A 368 -10.16 -0.74 3.31
N GLY A 369 -9.80 -1.83 3.98
CA GLY A 369 -9.54 -1.84 5.41
C GLY A 369 -8.66 -2.99 5.89
N VAL A 370 -8.59 -3.12 7.20
CA VAL A 370 -7.81 -4.18 7.86
C VAL A 370 -8.73 -5.05 8.70
N LEU A 371 -8.67 -6.36 8.47
CA LEU A 371 -9.42 -7.38 9.20
C LEU A 371 -8.49 -8.00 10.25
N LEU A 372 -8.55 -7.52 11.49
CA LEU A 372 -7.87 -8.15 12.63
C LEU A 372 -8.67 -9.38 13.03
N TYR A 373 -8.02 -10.53 13.23
CA TYR A 373 -8.71 -11.78 13.53
C TYR A 373 -8.04 -12.62 14.62
N GLY A 374 -8.79 -13.58 15.17
CA GLY A 374 -8.35 -14.54 16.18
C GLY A 374 -8.43 -14.05 17.62
N HIS A 375 -8.87 -12.81 17.84
CA HIS A 375 -9.13 -12.24 19.16
C HIS A 375 -10.45 -12.76 19.75
N LYS A 376 -10.76 -12.43 21.01
CA LYS A 376 -11.97 -12.92 21.72
C LYS A 376 -13.32 -12.49 21.11
N LYS A 377 -13.31 -11.52 20.20
CA LYS A 377 -14.48 -11.06 19.42
C LYS A 377 -14.39 -11.54 17.96
N ASN A 378 -13.73 -12.67 17.75
CA ASN A 378 -13.46 -13.30 16.46
C ASN A 378 -12.68 -12.44 15.47
N ALA A 379 -13.35 -11.58 14.70
CA ALA A 379 -12.74 -10.69 13.72
C ALA A 379 -13.36 -9.29 13.71
N TYR A 380 -12.54 -8.30 13.40
CA TYR A 380 -12.88 -6.89 13.36
C TYR A 380 -12.25 -6.24 12.14
N TRP A 381 -13.10 -5.81 11.19
CA TRP A 381 -12.68 -5.02 10.04
C TRP A 381 -12.77 -3.53 10.39
N TYR A 382 -11.76 -2.74 10.00
CA TYR A 382 -11.79 -1.29 10.11
C TYR A 382 -11.18 -0.65 8.86
N GLY A 383 -11.90 0.29 8.24
CA GLY A 383 -11.43 0.90 7.00
C GLY A 383 -12.44 1.84 6.34
N SER A 384 -12.08 2.26 5.12
CA SER A 384 -12.82 3.17 4.26
C SER A 384 -13.81 2.42 3.36
N GLN A 385 -14.96 3.02 3.11
CA GLN A 385 -15.96 2.57 2.13
C GLN A 385 -16.22 3.67 1.09
N LEU A 386 -15.15 4.33 0.63
CA LEU A 386 -15.23 5.49 -0.25
C LEU A 386 -15.93 5.14 -1.57
N THR A 387 -17.01 5.85 -1.86
CA THR A 387 -17.74 5.67 -3.12
C THR A 387 -17.12 6.50 -4.25
N LEU A 388 -17.33 6.06 -5.49
CA LEU A 388 -16.96 6.80 -6.68
C LEU A 388 -17.57 8.21 -6.71
N ASP A 389 -18.83 8.35 -6.31
CA ASP A 389 -19.53 9.64 -6.32
C ASP A 389 -18.97 10.61 -5.26
N GLU A 390 -18.61 10.11 -4.08
CA GLU A 390 -17.88 10.91 -3.09
C GLU A 390 -16.50 11.31 -3.61
N ALA A 391 -15.74 10.37 -4.22
CA ALA A 391 -14.43 10.66 -4.77
C ALA A 391 -14.47 11.78 -5.83
N ARG A 392 -15.45 11.72 -6.75
CA ARG A 392 -15.73 12.76 -7.75
C ARG A 392 -16.02 14.13 -7.12
N ALA A 393 -16.74 14.14 -6.01
CA ALA A 393 -17.04 15.36 -5.30
C ALA A 393 -15.78 15.93 -4.62
N LEU A 394 -14.95 15.06 -4.05
CA LEU A 394 -13.80 15.46 -3.23
C LEU A 394 -12.66 16.07 -4.04
N ALA A 395 -12.20 15.42 -5.12
CA ALA A 395 -11.18 15.98 -5.99
C ALA A 395 -11.19 15.36 -7.40
N PRO A 396 -10.74 16.11 -8.42
CA PRO A 396 -10.81 15.68 -9.81
C PRO A 396 -9.73 14.64 -10.18
N TYR A 397 -9.87 14.09 -11.40
CA TYR A 397 -8.90 13.24 -12.12
C TYR A 397 -8.58 11.89 -11.47
N GLN A 398 -9.46 11.40 -10.61
CA GLN A 398 -9.26 10.13 -9.91
C GLN A 398 -10.58 9.50 -9.51
N ASN A 399 -10.58 8.17 -9.50
CA ASN A 399 -11.66 7.34 -8.99
C ASN A 399 -11.49 7.10 -7.46
N ALA A 400 -12.30 6.23 -6.86
CA ALA A 400 -12.23 5.99 -5.41
C ALA A 400 -10.89 5.39 -4.97
N THR A 401 -10.36 4.44 -5.73
CA THR A 401 -9.03 3.83 -5.50
C THR A 401 -7.94 4.89 -5.52
N GLY A 402 -7.94 5.74 -6.54
CA GLY A 402 -6.99 6.85 -6.65
C GLY A 402 -7.07 7.80 -5.45
N MET A 403 -8.27 8.19 -5.04
CA MET A 403 -8.47 9.12 -3.91
C MET A 403 -7.90 8.59 -2.59
N GLN A 404 -8.05 7.30 -2.30
CA GLN A 404 -7.48 6.70 -1.09
C GLN A 404 -5.94 6.76 -1.10
N VAL A 405 -5.32 6.52 -2.27
CA VAL A 405 -3.86 6.58 -2.41
C VAL A 405 -3.34 8.02 -2.33
N THR A 406 -3.92 8.94 -3.09
CA THR A 406 -3.42 10.32 -3.20
C THR A 406 -3.62 11.10 -1.90
N SER A 407 -4.69 10.83 -1.17
CA SER A 407 -4.92 11.41 0.16
C SER A 407 -3.94 10.87 1.21
N ALA A 408 -3.47 9.63 1.09
CA ALA A 408 -2.41 9.10 1.94
C ALA A 408 -1.05 9.76 1.62
N VAL A 409 -0.75 9.95 0.34
CA VAL A 409 0.44 10.70 -0.10
C VAL A 409 0.40 12.12 0.46
N LEU A 410 -0.75 12.80 0.37
CA LEU A 410 -0.97 14.11 1.01
C LEU A 410 -0.66 14.07 2.51
N ALA A 411 -1.23 13.11 3.25
CA ALA A 411 -0.99 12.96 4.69
C ALA A 411 0.50 12.71 5.01
N GLY A 412 1.17 11.89 4.22
CA GLY A 412 2.61 11.67 4.31
C GLY A 412 3.42 12.94 4.04
N MET A 413 3.05 13.72 3.03
CA MET A 413 3.70 15.00 2.74
C MET A 413 3.55 15.99 3.89
N VAL A 414 2.36 16.08 4.50
CA VAL A 414 2.13 16.90 5.71
C VAL A 414 3.04 16.43 6.85
N TRP A 415 3.05 15.12 7.12
CA TRP A 415 3.86 14.55 8.19
C TRP A 415 5.36 14.78 7.96
N ALA A 416 5.85 14.69 6.73
CA ALA A 416 7.25 14.97 6.38
C ALA A 416 7.64 16.43 6.61
N LEU A 417 6.75 17.38 6.33
CA LEU A 417 7.00 18.81 6.61
C LEU A 417 7.02 19.11 8.11
N GLU A 418 6.17 18.44 8.88
CA GLU A 418 6.13 18.56 10.35
C GLU A 418 7.31 17.85 11.02
N ASN A 419 7.86 16.83 10.37
CA ASN A 419 8.96 16.00 10.87
C ASN A 419 10.09 15.90 9.82
N PRO A 420 10.79 16.99 9.47
CA PRO A 420 11.67 17.02 8.29
C PRO A 420 13.02 16.31 8.45
N GLN A 421 13.34 15.80 9.66
CA GLN A 421 14.63 15.19 10.00
C GLN A 421 14.48 13.78 10.62
N ALA A 422 13.37 13.09 10.35
CA ALA A 422 13.03 11.80 10.93
C ALA A 422 13.80 10.62 10.30
N GLY A 423 14.56 10.86 9.24
CA GLY A 423 15.26 9.82 8.52
C GLY A 423 14.39 9.04 7.53
N ILE A 424 14.78 7.80 7.24
CA ILE A 424 13.96 6.88 6.45
C ILE A 424 12.89 6.28 7.36
N VAL A 425 11.62 6.44 7.02
CA VAL A 425 10.48 5.94 7.81
C VAL A 425 9.51 5.18 6.93
N GLU A 426 8.90 4.13 7.48
CA GLU A 426 7.74 3.44 6.90
C GLU A 426 6.45 4.00 7.53
N ALA A 427 5.29 3.77 6.91
CA ALA A 427 4.00 4.24 7.42
C ALA A 427 3.68 3.75 8.85
N ASP A 428 4.22 2.58 9.23
CA ASP A 428 4.09 2.02 10.58
C ASP A 428 4.75 2.88 11.66
N GLU A 429 5.72 3.72 11.32
CA GLU A 429 6.51 4.53 12.26
C GLU A 429 6.01 5.98 12.38
N MET A 430 5.00 6.34 11.58
CA MET A 430 4.42 7.68 11.56
C MET A 430 3.36 7.86 12.65
N ASP A 431 3.08 9.12 12.98
CA ASP A 431 1.94 9.47 13.83
C ASP A 431 0.64 9.21 13.04
N TYR A 432 0.04 8.07 13.33
CA TYR A 432 -1.17 7.62 12.65
C TYR A 432 -2.36 8.55 12.90
N ARG A 433 -2.44 9.22 14.06
CA ARG A 433 -3.54 10.15 14.36
C ARG A 433 -3.42 11.37 13.47
N ARG A 434 -2.22 11.94 13.36
CA ARG A 434 -1.96 13.08 12.50
C ARG A 434 -2.20 12.75 11.03
N CYS A 435 -1.73 11.58 10.59
CA CYS A 435 -1.92 11.16 9.20
C CYS A 435 -3.41 10.93 8.88
N LEU A 436 -4.16 10.25 9.76
CA LEU A 436 -5.60 10.07 9.60
C LEU A 436 -6.37 11.39 9.72
N GLU A 437 -5.96 12.33 10.57
CA GLU A 437 -6.60 13.65 10.64
C GLU A 437 -6.56 14.37 9.28
N VAL A 438 -5.44 14.29 8.57
CA VAL A 438 -5.29 14.85 7.23
C VAL A 438 -6.07 14.05 6.19
N GLN A 439 -6.07 12.73 6.31
CA GLN A 439 -6.61 11.85 5.28
C GLN A 439 -8.13 11.64 5.37
N LEU A 440 -8.71 11.56 6.57
CA LEU A 440 -10.12 11.23 6.83
C LEU A 440 -11.13 12.02 5.99
N PRO A 441 -10.95 13.33 5.71
CA PRO A 441 -11.84 14.08 4.82
C PRO A 441 -11.98 13.49 3.40
N TYR A 442 -11.04 12.64 2.98
CA TYR A 442 -10.97 12.04 1.65
C TYR A 442 -11.41 10.58 1.58
N LEU A 443 -11.83 9.98 2.70
CA LEU A 443 -12.02 8.53 2.81
C LEU A 443 -13.49 8.08 2.83
N GLY A 444 -14.44 9.00 2.63
CA GLY A 444 -15.86 8.69 2.77
C GLY A 444 -16.15 8.11 4.17
N PRO A 445 -17.06 7.13 4.29
CA PRO A 445 -17.32 6.46 5.55
C PRO A 445 -16.09 5.64 6.00
N VAL A 446 -15.55 5.94 7.19
CA VAL A 446 -14.55 5.11 7.87
C VAL A 446 -15.15 4.49 9.12
N LYS A 447 -15.33 3.17 9.13
CA LYS A 447 -16.11 2.45 10.14
C LYS A 447 -15.48 1.13 10.54
N GLY A 448 -15.86 0.63 11.71
CA GLY A 448 -15.45 -0.66 12.24
C GLY A 448 -16.61 -1.65 12.36
N TYR A 449 -16.39 -2.89 11.93
CA TYR A 449 -17.41 -3.94 11.88
C TYR A 449 -16.85 -5.23 12.50
N TYR A 450 -17.56 -5.76 13.50
CA TYR A 450 -17.31 -7.12 13.98
C TYR A 450 -18.07 -8.13 13.14
N THR A 451 -17.51 -9.33 13.03
CA THR A 451 -18.17 -10.46 12.37
C THR A 451 -17.84 -11.76 13.11
N ASP A 452 -18.81 -12.67 13.15
CA ASP A 452 -18.61 -14.04 13.61
C ASP A 452 -18.06 -14.93 12.49
N TRP A 453 -17.89 -14.39 11.28
CA TRP A 453 -17.39 -15.14 10.14
C TRP A 453 -16.01 -15.73 10.38
N THR A 454 -15.79 -16.98 9.97
CA THR A 454 -14.47 -17.60 9.94
C THR A 454 -14.17 -18.27 8.60
N PRO A 455 -12.90 -18.54 8.27
CA PRO A 455 -12.54 -19.26 7.05
C PRO A 455 -13.14 -20.67 6.94
N ILE A 456 -13.64 -21.27 8.03
CA ILE A 456 -14.25 -22.60 8.04
C ILE A 456 -15.79 -22.57 8.07
N ASP A 457 -16.41 -21.39 7.96
CA ASP A 457 -17.87 -21.29 7.92
C ASP A 457 -18.44 -22.06 6.73
N GLY A 458 -19.39 -22.96 7.00
CA GLY A 458 -19.95 -23.86 5.99
C GLY A 458 -18.98 -24.94 5.50
N ARG A 459 -17.85 -25.18 6.20
CA ARG A 459 -16.84 -26.18 5.83
C ARG A 459 -16.66 -27.25 6.93
N PRO A 460 -16.40 -28.52 6.57
CA PRO A 460 -16.25 -29.01 5.20
C PRO A 460 -17.61 -29.10 4.47
N GLY A 461 -17.58 -28.98 3.15
CA GLY A 461 -18.76 -29.15 2.29
C GLY A 461 -18.97 -30.60 1.86
N LEU A 462 -19.28 -30.80 0.58
CA LEU A 462 -19.50 -32.13 -0.02
C LEU A 462 -18.22 -32.95 -0.23
N PHE A 463 -17.06 -32.29 -0.20
CA PHE A 463 -15.76 -32.92 -0.41
C PHE A 463 -14.93 -32.83 0.86
N ALA A 464 -14.05 -33.81 1.08
CA ALA A 464 -13.11 -33.78 2.19
C ALA A 464 -12.12 -32.62 2.03
N GLU A 465 -11.85 -31.90 3.12
CA GLU A 465 -10.95 -30.75 3.13
C GLU A 465 -9.90 -30.89 4.25
N ASP A 466 -8.65 -30.51 3.97
CA ASP A 466 -7.57 -30.43 4.98
C ASP A 466 -7.73 -29.14 5.83
N ILE A 467 -8.66 -29.16 6.78
CA ILE A 467 -8.95 -28.03 7.68
C ILE A 467 -8.45 -28.29 9.11
N ASP A 468 -8.05 -27.21 9.80
CA ASP A 468 -7.86 -27.21 11.25
C ASP A 468 -9.09 -26.62 11.94
N ALA A 469 -9.99 -27.49 12.42
CA ALA A 469 -11.22 -27.08 13.12
C ALA A 469 -10.95 -26.52 14.54
N LYS A 470 -9.76 -26.74 15.11
CA LYS A 470 -9.41 -26.23 16.46
C LYS A 470 -9.01 -24.77 16.43
N ASP A 471 -8.55 -24.29 15.28
CA ASP A 471 -8.17 -22.90 15.08
C ASP A 471 -8.63 -22.43 13.69
N PRO A 472 -9.85 -21.87 13.59
CA PRO A 472 -10.45 -21.44 12.32
C PRO A 472 -9.57 -20.52 11.48
N TRP A 473 -8.72 -19.73 12.12
CA TRP A 473 -7.90 -18.69 11.51
C TRP A 473 -6.49 -19.14 11.09
N GLN A 474 -6.18 -20.44 11.13
CA GLN A 474 -4.94 -20.95 10.56
C GLN A 474 -4.87 -20.68 9.05
N PHE A 475 -3.69 -20.36 8.54
CA PHE A 475 -3.46 -20.18 7.10
C PHE A 475 -3.86 -21.40 6.28
N ARG A 476 -3.81 -22.60 6.89
CA ARG A 476 -4.35 -23.85 6.35
C ARG A 476 -5.81 -23.75 5.90
N ASN A 477 -6.63 -23.03 6.66
CA ASN A 477 -8.04 -22.83 6.37
C ASN A 477 -8.27 -21.64 5.43
N ILE A 478 -7.45 -20.59 5.55
CA ILE A 478 -7.53 -19.37 4.75
C ILE A 478 -7.16 -19.64 3.29
N LEU A 479 -6.04 -20.32 3.04
CA LEU A 479 -5.56 -20.64 1.69
C LEU A 479 -6.55 -21.56 0.95
N VAL A 480 -6.89 -21.21 -0.29
CA VAL A 480 -7.74 -22.03 -1.17
C VAL A 480 -6.90 -23.13 -1.80
N ARG A 481 -7.29 -24.40 -1.58
CA ARG A 481 -6.53 -25.59 -1.96
C ARG A 481 -7.47 -26.72 -2.33
#